data_AF-A0A089LR97-F1
#
_entry.id   AF-A0A089LR97-F1
#
_cell.length_a   1.000
_cell.length_b   1.000
_cell.length_c   1.000
_cell.angle_alpha   90.00
_cell.angle_beta   90.00
_cell.angle_gamma   90.00
#
_symmetry.space_group_name_H-M   'P 1'
#
loop_
_entity.id
_entity.type
_entity.pdbx_description
1 polymer ?
#
loop_
_entity_poly.entity_id
_entity_poly.type
_entity_poly.pdbx_seq_one_letter_code
_entity_poly.pdbx_strand_id
1 'polypeptide(L)'
;MDDSLEPVIEEMKQEIDKWIAYINDKDAEKIIKRTTLQAGVHGYALLKYEGGRVDVTDYPLDLSMPGKSRLSTNGGLTEEQVREQIVPELAHYMQHKLKALPPAVLDYRFDFEGNFQVVSGGTVKVPILKYMDEAKKQLLLERISSYISSKLEAGKYPTKPLETFFLARHLLDEELYPVLDSGRIIGLYERIQELNKGSKHLAEHRNTLTVALKNWVEEQWLPRYFELTGSEWQKEYKKKSGAVLEESGSGQEAVKLVIYGAVNILRYEPSYSRSTGLTFLNCLTALGSTRAEQLIREGSGVLPVDITRLRNERVECTVNDVFAEVSIHMKQESGESYGQALRFLIKLLEQGFPNSYQIKLKSAVKRWLPLKGLAKSGTHRFFANALEYPEVHPLLEEYARAAMETFEWYSDTEGEKCCMPGSYAVFGLGLTDSAYFPLVREYMEKIDIEHQSVQNGFTAALYGHYGINMETLPTLVTCMLYSTDSLKLKMMKEIEDEQLLRLLLSQVRSLQYYQAEHLVYLIWGGKDKLKKLAEKAEGEKKQNLEELMQAAKRG
;
A
#
# COMPACT_ATOMS: atom_id res chain seq x y z
N MET A 1 25.20 -27.27 46.59
CA MET A 1 25.47 -27.94 45.31
C MET A 1 25.72 -26.82 44.35
N ASP A 2 26.97 -26.73 43.93
CA ASP A 2 27.46 -25.74 42.97
C ASP A 2 26.88 -26.16 41.61
N ASP A 3 25.71 -25.63 41.25
CA ASP A 3 25.13 -25.81 39.92
C ASP A 3 26.04 -25.04 38.96
N SER A 4 27.03 -25.74 38.41
CA SER A 4 27.90 -25.22 37.35
C SER A 4 27.01 -24.66 36.23
N LEU A 5 27.11 -23.36 35.99
CA LEU A 5 26.44 -22.66 34.87
C LEU A 5 27.12 -22.96 33.52
N GLU A 6 28.31 -23.56 33.57
CA GLU A 6 29.17 -23.92 32.44
C GLU A 6 28.46 -24.76 31.36
N PRO A 7 27.73 -25.85 31.67
CA PRO A 7 26.98 -26.61 30.65
C PRO A 7 25.90 -25.80 29.95
N VAL A 8 25.22 -24.89 30.67
CA VAL A 8 24.17 -24.03 30.10
C VAL A 8 24.78 -22.98 29.17
N ILE A 9 25.89 -22.38 29.56
CA ILE A 9 26.61 -21.41 28.74
C ILE A 9 27.20 -22.08 27.49
N GLU A 10 27.73 -23.30 27.59
CA GLU A 10 28.22 -24.05 26.43
C GLU A 10 27.09 -24.41 25.45
N GLU A 11 25.91 -24.79 25.94
CA GLU A 11 24.73 -24.97 25.07
C GLU A 11 24.36 -23.65 24.36
N MET A 12 24.39 -22.52 25.06
CA MET A 12 24.16 -21.21 24.46
C MET A 12 25.19 -20.87 23.37
N LYS A 13 26.48 -21.15 23.61
CA LYS A 13 27.54 -20.95 22.61
C LYS A 13 27.35 -21.85 21.39
N GLN A 14 26.89 -23.08 21.57
CA GLN A 14 26.61 -24.00 20.46
C GLN A 14 25.47 -23.50 19.58
N GLU A 15 24.39 -22.97 20.15
CA GLU A 15 23.30 -22.37 19.38
C GLU A 15 23.73 -21.08 18.67
N ILE A 16 24.55 -20.25 19.32
CA ILE A 16 25.20 -19.11 18.66
C ILE A 16 26.01 -19.57 17.44
N ASP A 17 26.80 -20.64 17.56
CA ASP A 17 27.61 -21.16 16.46
C ASP A 17 26.77 -21.69 15.29
N LYS A 18 25.66 -22.38 15.59
CA LYS A 18 24.69 -22.82 14.58
C LYS A 18 24.08 -21.63 13.84
N TRP A 19 23.68 -20.60 14.58
CA TRP A 19 23.13 -19.38 13.99
C TRP A 19 24.18 -18.63 13.15
N ILE A 20 25.42 -18.53 13.61
CA ILE A 20 26.52 -17.90 12.86
C ILE A 20 26.81 -18.66 11.56
N ALA A 21 26.82 -19.99 11.60
CA ALA A 21 26.98 -20.80 10.40
C ALA A 21 25.83 -20.57 9.40
N TYR A 22 24.59 -20.48 9.90
CA TYR A 22 23.41 -20.21 9.09
C TYR A 22 23.45 -18.86 8.37
N ILE A 23 23.84 -17.78 9.07
CA ILE A 23 23.92 -16.46 8.44
C ILE A 23 25.09 -16.34 7.46
N ASN A 24 26.17 -17.12 7.68
CA ASN A 24 27.35 -17.11 6.83
C ASN A 24 27.21 -17.97 5.57
N ASP A 25 26.27 -18.93 5.55
CA ASP A 25 25.95 -19.74 4.36
C ASP A 25 25.25 -18.91 3.26
N LYS A 26 24.62 -17.79 3.63
CA LYS A 26 23.97 -16.90 2.67
C LYS A 26 25.02 -16.10 1.89
N ASP A 27 24.83 -15.96 0.58
CA ASP A 27 25.66 -15.10 -0.28
C ASP A 27 25.40 -13.61 -0.01
N ALA A 28 25.92 -13.14 1.11
CA ALA A 28 25.76 -11.78 1.61
C ALA A 28 26.31 -10.76 0.60
N GLU A 29 27.40 -11.09 -0.10
CA GLU A 29 27.97 -10.21 -1.13
C GLU A 29 27.00 -9.93 -2.27
N LYS A 30 26.34 -10.97 -2.78
CA LYS A 30 25.34 -10.80 -3.84
C LYS A 30 24.13 -10.02 -3.35
N ILE A 31 23.73 -10.20 -2.09
CA ILE A 31 22.60 -9.48 -1.49
C ILE A 31 22.92 -7.98 -1.43
N ILE A 32 24.06 -7.58 -0.83
CA ILE A 32 24.42 -6.17 -0.69
C ILE A 32 24.70 -5.48 -2.03
N LYS A 33 25.10 -6.22 -3.08
CA LYS A 33 25.31 -5.68 -4.44
C LYS A 33 24.01 -5.21 -5.11
N ARG A 34 22.83 -5.52 -4.56
CA ARG A 34 21.53 -5.07 -5.09
C ARG A 34 21.32 -3.56 -4.95
N THR A 35 21.91 -2.93 -3.95
CA THR A 35 21.81 -1.49 -3.70
C THR A 35 22.99 -0.99 -2.86
N THR A 36 23.47 0.23 -3.14
CA THR A 36 24.53 0.87 -2.35
C THR A 36 24.08 1.25 -0.94
N LEU A 37 22.76 1.33 -0.70
CA LEU A 37 22.18 1.69 0.59
C LEU A 37 22.18 0.55 1.61
N GLN A 38 22.55 -0.66 1.22
CA GLN A 38 22.65 -1.80 2.12
C GLN A 38 24.10 -2.01 2.55
N ALA A 39 24.38 -1.82 3.84
CA ALA A 39 25.73 -1.98 4.40
C ALA A 39 26.00 -3.41 4.92
N GLY A 40 24.95 -4.19 5.19
CA GLY A 40 25.01 -5.62 5.51
C GLY A 40 23.65 -6.29 5.49
N VAL A 41 23.59 -7.56 5.91
CA VAL A 41 22.36 -8.37 5.89
C VAL A 41 21.73 -8.50 7.27
N HIS A 42 22.55 -8.66 8.32
CA HIS A 42 22.09 -8.94 9.67
C HIS A 42 22.49 -7.82 10.64
N GLY A 43 21.51 -7.23 11.32
CA GLY A 43 21.72 -6.18 12.32
C GLY A 43 21.14 -6.51 13.71
N TYR A 44 20.57 -7.70 13.89
CA TYR A 44 19.92 -8.11 15.14
C TYR A 44 20.00 -9.63 15.35
N ALA A 45 20.12 -10.05 16.59
CA ALA A 45 19.90 -11.43 17.03
C ALA A 45 19.30 -11.47 18.44
N LEU A 46 18.45 -12.47 18.71
CA LEU A 46 17.83 -12.72 20.00
C LEU A 46 18.16 -14.13 20.47
N LEU A 47 18.79 -14.26 21.64
CA LEU A 47 18.94 -15.52 22.35
C LEU A 47 17.79 -15.73 23.32
N LYS A 48 17.05 -16.83 23.17
CA LYS A 48 15.98 -17.23 24.09
C LYS A 48 16.41 -18.42 24.92
N TYR A 49 16.16 -18.35 26.23
CA TYR A 49 16.35 -19.47 27.16
C TYR A 49 15.04 -19.75 27.90
N GLU A 50 14.44 -20.92 27.64
CA GLU A 50 13.18 -21.36 28.26
C GLU A 50 13.28 -22.82 28.72
N GLY A 51 13.18 -23.04 30.04
CA GLY A 51 13.14 -24.38 30.64
C GLY A 51 14.25 -25.33 30.21
N GLY A 52 15.48 -24.81 30.00
CA GLY A 52 16.63 -25.60 29.55
C GLY A 52 16.73 -25.79 28.03
N ARG A 53 15.99 -25.01 27.23
CA ARG A 53 16.16 -24.93 25.78
C ARG A 53 16.73 -23.57 25.42
N VAL A 54 17.74 -23.57 24.56
CA VAL A 54 18.29 -22.35 23.94
C VAL A 54 17.88 -22.28 22.48
N ASP A 55 17.52 -21.09 22.01
CA ASP A 55 17.32 -20.80 20.58
C ASP A 55 17.89 -19.42 20.25
N VAL A 56 18.37 -19.24 19.02
CA VAL A 56 18.89 -17.95 18.52
C VAL A 56 18.21 -17.58 17.22
N THR A 57 17.48 -16.47 17.21
CA THR A 57 16.70 -16.00 16.04
C THR A 57 17.12 -14.61 15.58
N ASP A 58 16.89 -14.31 14.31
CA ASP A 58 17.11 -12.99 13.69
C ASP A 58 15.83 -12.13 13.60
N TYR A 59 14.74 -12.55 14.28
CA TYR A 59 13.47 -11.83 14.32
C TYR A 59 13.08 -11.42 15.75
N PRO A 60 12.66 -10.15 15.96
CA PRO A 60 12.23 -9.66 17.27
C PRO A 60 10.84 -10.17 17.70
N LEU A 61 10.04 -10.72 16.78
CA LEU A 61 8.71 -11.27 17.10
C LEU A 61 8.81 -12.69 17.70
N ASP A 62 8.19 -12.85 18.87
CA ASP A 62 8.02 -14.14 19.53
C ASP A 62 6.69 -14.79 19.11
N LEU A 63 6.71 -15.58 18.05
CA LEU A 63 5.54 -16.36 17.61
C LEU A 63 5.40 -17.71 18.34
N SER A 64 6.25 -17.97 19.33
CA SER A 64 6.16 -19.16 20.17
C SER A 64 4.95 -19.04 21.09
N MET A 65 3.85 -19.72 20.73
CA MET A 65 2.78 -19.98 21.70
C MET A 65 3.40 -20.65 22.93
N PRO A 66 3.01 -20.27 24.17
CA PRO A 66 3.52 -20.93 25.37
C PRO A 66 3.13 -22.40 25.32
N GLY A 67 4.08 -23.22 24.86
CA GLY A 67 3.94 -24.66 24.90
C GLY A 67 3.88 -25.06 26.36
N LYS A 68 2.95 -25.95 26.71
CA LYS A 68 3.03 -26.71 27.96
C LYS A 68 4.28 -27.59 27.92
N SER A 69 5.46 -27.02 28.07
CA SER A 69 6.67 -27.81 28.33
C SER A 69 6.59 -28.28 29.78
N ARG A 70 6.72 -29.58 29.97
CA ARG A 70 6.92 -30.14 31.32
C ARG A 70 8.21 -29.53 31.84
N LEU A 71 8.13 -28.86 32.99
CA LEU A 71 9.30 -28.44 33.77
C LEU A 71 10.23 -29.64 33.91
N SER A 72 11.34 -29.62 33.18
CA SER A 72 12.49 -30.44 33.51
C SER A 72 13.08 -29.82 34.78
N THR A 73 12.90 -30.54 35.89
CA THR A 73 13.55 -30.26 37.16
C THR A 73 15.06 -30.44 36.98
N ASN A 74 15.79 -29.38 36.68
CA ASN A 74 17.22 -29.18 36.98
C ASN A 74 17.63 -27.74 36.64
N GLY A 75 18.19 -27.01 37.62
CA GLY A 75 18.93 -25.75 37.43
C GLY A 75 18.17 -24.58 36.81
N GLY A 76 17.36 -23.87 37.59
CA GLY A 76 16.79 -22.60 37.13
C GLY A 76 17.77 -21.43 37.29
N LEU A 77 17.81 -20.51 36.32
CA LEU A 77 18.68 -19.32 36.36
C LEU A 77 18.10 -18.23 37.29
N THR A 78 18.94 -17.60 38.10
CA THR A 78 18.57 -16.37 38.81
C THR A 78 18.85 -15.13 37.94
N GLU A 79 18.16 -14.02 38.22
CA GLU A 79 18.40 -12.76 37.50
C GLU A 79 19.85 -12.27 37.67
N GLU A 80 20.43 -12.46 38.85
CA GLU A 80 21.82 -12.12 39.15
C GLU A 80 22.80 -12.95 38.30
N GLN A 81 22.58 -14.27 38.19
CA GLN A 81 23.42 -15.14 37.34
C GLN A 81 23.36 -14.74 35.86
N VAL A 82 22.18 -14.38 35.36
CA VAL A 82 22.01 -13.91 33.98
C VAL A 82 22.82 -12.64 33.75
N ARG A 83 22.68 -11.63 34.62
CA ARG A 83 23.29 -10.31 34.41
C ARG A 83 24.80 -10.29 34.67
N GLU A 84 25.28 -11.00 35.68
CA GLU A 84 26.66 -10.88 36.15
C GLU A 84 27.60 -11.95 35.59
N GLN A 85 27.07 -13.12 35.17
CA GLN A 85 27.89 -14.25 34.74
C GLN A 85 27.65 -14.59 33.26
N ILE A 86 26.39 -14.80 32.88
CA ILE A 86 26.04 -15.24 31.51
C ILE A 86 26.24 -14.12 30.49
N VAL A 87 25.68 -12.93 30.73
CA VAL A 87 25.74 -11.80 29.79
C VAL A 87 27.18 -11.43 29.41
N PRO A 88 28.12 -11.21 30.37
CA PRO A 88 29.49 -10.84 30.01
C PRO A 88 30.22 -11.92 29.19
N GLU A 89 30.01 -13.19 29.52
CA GLU A 89 30.67 -14.30 28.82
C GLU A 89 30.15 -14.45 27.38
N LEU A 90 28.83 -14.41 27.19
CA LEU A 90 28.21 -14.45 25.87
C LEU A 90 28.57 -13.22 25.03
N ALA A 91 28.65 -12.04 25.65
CA ALA A 91 29.08 -10.83 24.95
C ALA A 91 30.51 -10.96 24.41
N HIS A 92 31.44 -11.47 25.21
CA HIS A 92 32.82 -11.71 24.78
C HIS A 92 32.90 -12.76 23.66
N TYR A 93 32.17 -13.87 23.82
CA TYR A 93 32.13 -14.94 22.83
C TYR A 93 31.57 -14.45 21.49
N MET A 94 30.42 -13.78 21.52
CA MET A 94 29.78 -13.20 20.35
C MET A 94 30.70 -12.17 19.67
N GLN A 95 31.32 -11.26 20.44
CA GLN A 95 32.23 -10.26 19.87
C GLN A 95 33.41 -10.89 19.11
N HIS A 96 33.98 -11.99 19.63
CA HIS A 96 35.04 -12.72 18.93
C HIS A 96 34.52 -13.30 17.61
N LYS A 97 33.33 -13.91 17.61
CA LYS A 97 32.75 -14.52 16.41
C LYS A 97 32.36 -13.49 15.35
N LEU A 98 31.79 -12.35 15.75
CA LEU A 98 31.44 -11.27 14.81
C LEU A 98 32.65 -10.74 14.05
N LYS A 99 33.83 -10.64 14.70
CA LYS A 99 35.07 -10.21 14.04
C LYS A 99 35.57 -11.19 12.97
N ALA A 100 35.21 -12.47 13.06
CA ALA A 100 35.60 -13.49 12.11
C ALA A 100 34.66 -13.56 10.88
N LEU A 101 33.51 -12.88 10.93
CA LEU A 101 32.55 -12.89 9.82
C LEU A 101 33.00 -11.97 8.67
N PRO A 102 32.66 -12.31 7.42
CA PRO A 102 32.87 -11.41 6.29
C PRO A 102 32.12 -10.08 6.51
N PRO A 103 32.72 -8.93 6.12
CA PRO A 103 32.10 -7.62 6.35
C PRO A 103 30.69 -7.45 5.76
N ALA A 104 30.35 -8.20 4.70
CA ALA A 104 29.05 -8.13 4.02
C ALA A 104 27.91 -8.76 4.84
N VAL A 105 28.21 -9.66 5.79
CA VAL A 105 27.20 -10.40 6.56
C VAL A 105 26.51 -9.47 7.57
N LEU A 106 27.30 -8.69 8.31
CA LEU A 106 26.80 -7.81 9.35
C LEU A 106 26.49 -6.42 8.80
N ASP A 107 25.42 -5.80 9.29
CA ASP A 107 25.16 -4.38 9.06
C ASP A 107 26.17 -3.50 9.82
N TYR A 108 26.05 -2.17 9.71
CA TYR A 108 26.92 -1.23 10.44
C TYR A 108 26.64 -1.24 11.96
N ARG A 109 25.41 -1.59 12.36
CA ARG A 109 25.00 -1.85 13.75
C ARG A 109 24.55 -3.30 13.88
N PHE A 110 24.94 -3.94 14.98
CA PHE A 110 24.45 -5.25 15.37
C PHE A 110 24.10 -5.29 16.85
N ASP A 111 22.82 -5.57 17.14
CA ASP A 111 22.31 -5.70 18.50
C ASP A 111 22.03 -7.18 18.83
N PHE A 112 22.64 -7.68 19.89
CA PHE A 112 22.41 -9.02 20.42
C PHE A 112 21.67 -8.93 21.75
N GLU A 113 20.42 -9.37 21.76
CA GLU A 113 19.55 -9.36 22.94
C GLU A 113 19.37 -10.77 23.51
N GLY A 114 19.03 -10.84 24.79
CA GLY A 114 18.77 -12.07 25.51
C GLY A 114 17.44 -12.04 26.25
N ASN A 115 16.68 -13.12 26.15
CA ASN A 115 15.41 -13.34 26.83
C ASN A 115 15.53 -14.61 27.69
N PHE A 116 15.68 -14.44 28.99
CA PHE A 116 15.99 -15.54 29.92
C PHE A 116 14.85 -15.79 30.89
N GLN A 117 14.29 -17.01 30.88
CA GLN A 117 13.35 -17.44 31.91
C GLN A 117 14.09 -17.69 33.23
N VAL A 118 13.65 -17.03 34.31
CA VAL A 118 14.27 -17.13 35.64
C VAL A 118 13.38 -17.89 36.64
N VAL A 119 14.00 -18.40 37.71
CA VAL A 119 13.32 -19.24 38.74
C VAL A 119 12.17 -18.52 39.44
N SER A 120 12.21 -17.18 39.50
CA SER A 120 11.15 -16.35 40.07
C SER A 120 9.85 -16.35 39.25
N GLY A 121 9.80 -17.08 38.13
CA GLY A 121 8.63 -17.18 37.25
C GLY A 121 8.48 -16.03 36.26
N GLY A 122 9.45 -15.11 36.23
CA GLY A 122 9.53 -14.02 35.26
C GLY A 122 10.50 -14.31 34.11
N THR A 123 10.53 -13.39 33.14
CA THR A 123 11.49 -13.39 32.04
C THR A 123 12.32 -12.12 32.09
N VAL A 124 13.64 -12.27 32.08
CA VAL A 124 14.59 -11.16 32.10
C VAL A 124 15.04 -10.89 30.67
N LYS A 125 14.65 -9.72 30.14
CA LYS A 125 15.14 -9.20 28.85
C LYS A 125 16.35 -8.31 29.08
N VAL A 126 17.47 -8.62 28.44
CA VAL A 126 18.74 -7.88 28.60
C VAL A 126 19.46 -7.71 27.27
N PRO A 127 20.08 -6.54 27.02
CA PRO A 127 21.05 -6.40 25.93
C PRO A 127 22.33 -7.15 26.30
N ILE A 128 22.76 -8.10 25.46
CA ILE A 128 23.99 -8.87 25.65
C ILE A 128 25.18 -8.12 25.03
N LEU A 129 25.07 -7.73 23.76
CA LEU A 129 26.13 -7.03 23.04
C LEU A 129 25.54 -6.00 22.08
N LYS A 130 26.10 -4.79 22.10
CA LYS A 130 25.89 -3.79 21.05
C LYS A 130 27.20 -3.59 20.30
N TYR A 131 27.20 -3.87 19.01
CA TYR A 131 28.35 -3.75 18.15
C TYR A 131 28.10 -2.68 17.08
N MET A 132 29.10 -1.82 16.87
CA MET A 132 29.06 -0.76 15.86
C MET A 132 30.37 -0.70 15.09
N ASP A 133 30.26 -0.68 13.77
CA ASP A 133 31.39 -0.49 12.85
C ASP A 133 31.38 0.94 12.33
N GLU A 134 32.20 1.80 12.93
CA GLU A 134 32.30 3.23 12.59
C GLU A 134 32.77 3.47 11.14
N ALA A 135 33.64 2.62 10.61
CA ALA A 135 34.11 2.75 9.23
C ALA A 135 32.98 2.46 8.25
N LYS A 136 32.20 1.41 8.53
CA LYS A 136 31.03 1.05 7.72
C LYS A 136 29.90 2.08 7.85
N LYS A 137 29.69 2.63 9.05
CA LYS A 137 28.76 3.75 9.31
C LYS A 137 29.10 4.96 8.45
N GLN A 138 30.36 5.40 8.46
CA GLN A 138 30.82 6.54 7.66
C GLN A 138 30.65 6.29 6.15
N LEU A 139 31.02 5.10 5.68
CA LEU A 139 30.81 4.70 4.28
C LEU A 139 29.33 4.70 3.88
N LEU A 140 28.45 4.23 4.76
CA LEU A 140 27.01 4.22 4.52
C LEU A 140 26.45 5.65 4.42
N LEU A 141 26.89 6.58 5.30
CA LEU A 141 26.49 7.99 5.24
C LEU A 141 26.90 8.64 3.91
N GLU A 142 28.12 8.37 3.43
CA GLU A 142 28.59 8.85 2.13
C GLU A 142 27.74 8.31 0.97
N ARG A 143 27.41 7.02 1.01
CA ARG A 143 26.54 6.37 0.01
C ARG A 143 25.12 6.92 0.04
N ILE A 144 24.55 7.18 1.22
CA ILE A 144 23.24 7.83 1.38
C ILE A 144 23.27 9.23 0.78
N SER A 145 24.29 10.03 1.11
CA SER A 145 24.44 11.40 0.58
C SER A 145 24.56 11.42 -0.95
N SER A 146 25.40 10.52 -1.51
CA SER A 146 25.54 10.38 -2.96
C SER A 146 24.24 9.91 -3.63
N TYR A 147 23.50 8.99 -3.00
CA TYR A 147 22.20 8.54 -3.50
C TYR A 147 21.19 9.68 -3.54
N ILE A 148 21.03 10.43 -2.44
CA ILE A 148 20.09 11.55 -2.36
C ILE A 148 20.39 12.58 -3.46
N SER A 149 21.65 13.01 -3.55
CA SER A 149 22.08 14.02 -4.53
C SER A 149 21.82 13.58 -5.98
N SER A 150 22.16 12.33 -6.30
CA SER A 150 22.12 11.83 -7.69
C SER A 150 20.77 11.28 -8.13
N LYS A 151 20.02 10.63 -7.23
CA LYS A 151 18.78 9.90 -7.55
C LYS A 151 17.51 10.63 -7.12
N LEU A 152 17.57 11.51 -6.12
CA LEU A 152 16.39 12.24 -5.65
C LEU A 152 16.42 13.70 -6.09
N GLU A 153 17.48 14.43 -5.76
CA GLU A 153 17.60 15.87 -6.05
C GLU A 153 17.82 16.12 -7.55
N ALA A 154 18.84 15.49 -8.15
CA ALA A 154 19.10 15.57 -9.59
C ALA A 154 18.27 14.55 -10.41
N GLY A 155 17.60 13.61 -9.75
CA GLY A 155 16.88 12.52 -10.39
C GLY A 155 15.60 12.98 -11.08
N LYS A 156 15.26 12.32 -12.20
CA LYS A 156 14.03 12.52 -12.97
C LYS A 156 13.23 11.25 -13.24
N TYR A 157 13.74 10.11 -12.76
CA TYR A 157 13.18 8.79 -13.04
C TYR A 157 12.68 8.13 -11.76
N PRO A 158 11.69 7.23 -11.85
CA PRO A 158 11.21 6.43 -10.71
C PRO A 158 12.34 5.71 -9.98
N THR A 159 12.25 5.69 -8.64
CA THR A 159 13.20 4.97 -7.78
C THR A 159 12.83 3.50 -7.65
N LYS A 160 13.78 2.66 -7.23
CA LYS A 160 13.50 1.24 -7.00
C LYS A 160 12.93 1.02 -5.59
N PRO A 161 11.94 0.14 -5.39
CA PRO A 161 11.35 -0.11 -4.08
C PRO A 161 12.36 -0.49 -2.99
N LEU A 162 13.36 -1.31 -3.35
CA LEU A 162 14.42 -1.70 -2.42
C LEU A 162 15.26 -0.50 -1.92
N GLU A 163 15.49 0.49 -2.77
CA GLU A 163 16.27 1.68 -2.39
C GLU A 163 15.47 2.55 -1.41
N THR A 164 14.16 2.71 -1.67
CA THR A 164 13.22 3.37 -0.76
C THR A 164 13.16 2.67 0.59
N PHE A 165 13.13 1.33 0.60
CA PHE A 165 13.13 0.54 1.83
C PHE A 165 14.29 0.86 2.75
N PHE A 166 15.52 0.87 2.22
CA PHE A 166 16.70 1.20 3.02
C PHE A 166 16.74 2.67 3.39
N LEU A 167 16.52 3.57 2.43
CA LEU A 167 16.63 5.01 2.69
C LEU A 167 15.64 5.47 3.76
N ALA A 168 14.39 5.00 3.71
CA ALA A 168 13.36 5.36 4.67
C ALA A 168 13.75 4.98 6.10
N ARG A 169 14.34 3.80 6.28
CA ARG A 169 14.82 3.34 7.60
C ARG A 169 16.04 4.12 8.07
N HIS A 170 17.00 4.34 7.18
CA HIS A 170 18.25 5.04 7.52
C HIS A 170 18.03 6.48 7.93
N LEU A 171 17.09 7.17 7.29
CA LEU A 171 16.75 8.56 7.62
C LEU A 171 16.10 8.72 9.01
N LEU A 172 15.54 7.64 9.56
CA LEU A 172 14.90 7.59 10.88
C LEU A 172 15.82 6.97 11.96
N ASP A 173 17.02 6.52 11.60
CA ASP A 173 17.95 5.87 12.51
C ASP A 173 18.76 6.92 13.30
N GLU A 174 18.54 6.97 14.61
CA GLU A 174 19.20 7.93 15.52
C GLU A 174 20.72 7.73 15.60
N GLU A 175 21.23 6.53 15.26
CA GLU A 175 22.68 6.29 15.22
C GLU A 175 23.33 6.91 13.98
N LEU A 176 22.62 6.93 12.84
CA LEU A 176 23.09 7.58 11.61
C LEU A 176 22.84 9.09 11.63
N TYR A 177 21.68 9.50 12.14
CA TYR A 177 21.26 10.90 12.24
C TYR A 177 20.79 11.21 13.68
N PRO A 178 21.72 11.57 14.59
CA PRO A 178 21.39 11.86 16.00
C PRO A 178 20.46 13.06 16.21
N VAL A 179 20.42 13.96 15.23
CA VAL A 179 19.53 15.12 15.23
C VAL A 179 18.43 14.88 14.21
N LEU A 180 17.19 14.79 14.69
CA LEU A 180 16.02 14.61 13.85
C LEU A 180 15.71 15.89 13.07
N ASP A 181 15.79 15.81 11.74
CA ASP A 181 15.39 16.86 10.82
C ASP A 181 14.14 16.42 10.05
N SER A 182 12.96 16.73 10.60
CA SER A 182 11.70 16.24 10.04
C SER A 182 11.39 16.89 8.71
N GLY A 183 11.80 18.17 8.53
CA GLY A 183 11.65 18.87 7.26
C GLY A 183 12.39 18.17 6.12
N ARG A 184 13.65 17.80 6.35
CA ARG A 184 14.46 17.05 5.36
C ARG A 184 13.89 15.67 5.09
N ILE A 185 13.50 14.92 6.13
CA ILE A 185 12.94 13.56 5.97
C ILE A 185 11.66 13.60 5.14
N ILE A 186 10.72 14.48 5.52
CA ILE A 186 9.45 14.65 4.81
C ILE A 186 9.70 15.08 3.36
N GLY A 187 10.61 16.04 3.13
CA GLY A 187 10.96 16.50 1.78
C GLY A 187 11.50 15.38 0.89
N LEU A 188 12.36 14.50 1.42
CA LEU A 188 12.88 13.36 0.67
C LEU A 188 11.80 12.31 0.39
N TYR A 189 10.89 12.07 1.34
CA TYR A 189 9.79 11.13 1.17
C TYR A 189 8.80 11.61 0.10
N GLU A 190 8.43 12.88 0.14
CA GLU A 190 7.60 13.52 -0.89
C GLU A 190 8.28 13.47 -2.26
N ARG A 191 9.60 13.70 -2.32
CA ARG A 191 10.35 13.58 -3.57
C ARG A 191 10.32 12.17 -4.15
N ILE A 192 10.41 11.13 -3.31
CA ILE A 192 10.27 9.73 -3.75
C ILE A 192 8.87 9.51 -4.33
N GLN A 193 7.82 10.00 -3.65
CA GLN A 193 6.45 9.87 -4.16
C GLN A 193 6.25 10.59 -5.49
N GLU A 194 6.77 11.81 -5.63
CA GLU A 194 6.70 12.61 -6.86
C GLU A 194 7.39 11.91 -8.03
N LEU A 195 8.62 11.41 -7.84
CA LEU A 195 9.37 10.70 -8.88
C LEU A 195 8.71 9.39 -9.33
N ASN A 196 7.88 8.80 -8.47
CA ASN A 196 7.16 7.56 -8.75
C ASN A 196 5.68 7.80 -9.12
N LYS A 197 5.24 9.05 -9.31
CA LYS A 197 3.87 9.34 -9.73
C LYS A 197 3.56 8.66 -11.07
N GLY A 198 2.45 7.94 -11.14
CA GLY A 198 2.07 7.14 -12.32
C GLY A 198 2.85 5.83 -12.51
N SER A 199 3.74 5.46 -11.58
CA SER A 199 4.41 4.16 -11.57
C SER A 199 3.54 3.10 -10.89
N LYS A 200 3.54 1.88 -11.41
CA LYS A 200 2.90 0.71 -10.76
C LYS A 200 3.44 0.40 -9.35
N HIS A 201 4.64 0.89 -9.03
CA HIS A 201 5.28 0.72 -7.72
C HIS A 201 4.96 1.84 -6.73
N LEU A 202 4.17 2.85 -7.10
CA LEU A 202 3.86 3.98 -6.21
C LEU A 202 3.24 3.53 -4.88
N ALA A 203 2.30 2.57 -4.93
CA ALA A 203 1.69 2.01 -3.74
C ALA A 203 2.72 1.29 -2.84
N GLU A 204 3.65 0.53 -3.44
CA GLU A 204 4.72 -0.16 -2.73
C GLU A 204 5.68 0.84 -2.04
N HIS A 205 6.02 1.93 -2.71
CA HIS A 205 6.81 3.02 -2.14
C HIS A 205 6.09 3.68 -0.97
N ARG A 206 4.83 4.09 -1.16
CA ARG A 206 4.00 4.68 -0.10
C ARG A 206 3.91 3.77 1.13
N ASN A 207 3.59 2.49 0.94
CA ASN A 207 3.56 1.50 2.02
C ASN A 207 4.91 1.40 2.74
N THR A 208 6.02 1.35 2.00
CA THR A 208 7.37 1.27 2.58
C THR A 208 7.70 2.49 3.45
N LEU A 209 7.39 3.70 2.97
CA LEU A 209 7.58 4.94 3.72
C LEU A 209 6.69 4.96 4.97
N THR A 210 5.42 4.58 4.83
CA THR A 210 4.45 4.51 5.92
C THR A 210 4.86 3.52 7.00
N VAL A 211 5.31 2.32 6.62
CA VAL A 211 5.78 1.29 7.56
C VAL A 211 7.02 1.76 8.31
N ALA A 212 7.97 2.41 7.64
CA ALA A 212 9.15 2.97 8.30
C ALA A 212 8.76 4.02 9.37
N LEU A 213 7.85 4.94 9.03
CA LEU A 213 7.33 5.95 9.97
C LEU A 213 6.55 5.30 11.11
N LYS A 214 5.66 4.35 10.81
CA LYS A 214 4.89 3.63 11.82
C LYS A 214 5.80 2.94 12.82
N ASN A 215 6.80 2.20 12.35
CA ASN A 215 7.76 1.52 13.22
C ASN A 215 8.52 2.52 14.09
N TRP A 216 9.02 3.62 13.51
CA TRP A 216 9.69 4.67 14.29
C TRP A 216 8.75 5.29 15.35
N VAL A 217 7.48 5.57 15.01
CA VAL A 217 6.50 6.08 15.97
C VAL A 217 6.26 5.08 17.11
N GLU A 218 6.09 3.79 16.79
CA GLU A 218 5.77 2.75 17.77
C GLU A 218 6.97 2.37 18.66
N GLU A 219 8.17 2.30 18.09
CA GLU A 219 9.38 1.81 18.75
C GLU A 219 10.15 2.93 19.46
N GLN A 220 10.13 4.16 18.92
CA GLN A 220 10.98 5.26 19.42
C GLN A 220 10.18 6.39 20.07
N TRP A 221 9.09 6.84 19.44
CA TRP A 221 8.36 8.02 19.91
C TRP A 221 7.32 7.72 21.00
N LEU A 222 6.41 6.77 20.76
CA LEU A 222 5.33 6.43 21.70
C LEU A 222 5.86 6.01 23.08
N PRO A 223 6.90 5.17 23.20
CA PRO A 223 7.41 4.75 24.51
C PRO A 223 7.92 5.90 25.39
N ARG A 224 8.25 7.07 24.82
CA ARG A 224 8.67 8.25 25.60
C ARG A 224 7.51 8.87 26.38
N TYR A 225 6.28 8.79 25.87
CA TYR A 225 5.13 9.51 26.40
C TYR A 225 3.96 8.62 26.86
N PHE A 226 3.91 7.39 26.37
CA PHE A 226 2.79 6.46 26.58
C PHE A 226 3.28 5.10 27.09
N GLU A 227 2.39 4.43 27.83
CA GLU A 227 2.49 3.02 28.18
C GLU A 227 1.54 2.22 27.28
N LEU A 228 2.03 1.12 26.74
CA LEU A 228 1.20 0.16 26.00
C LEU A 228 0.40 -0.66 27.02
N THR A 229 -0.92 -0.44 27.07
CA THR A 229 -1.83 -1.14 27.98
C THR A 229 -2.68 -2.20 27.27
N GLY A 230 -2.66 -2.18 25.93
CA GLY A 230 -3.41 -3.12 25.09
C GLY A 230 -2.64 -4.40 24.78
N SER A 231 -3.31 -5.32 24.07
CA SER A 231 -2.66 -6.52 23.53
C SER A 231 -1.89 -6.19 22.25
N GLU A 232 -1.04 -7.11 21.78
CA GLU A 232 -0.32 -6.99 20.52
C GLU A 232 -1.26 -6.76 19.31
N TRP A 233 -2.48 -7.29 19.38
CA TRP A 233 -3.51 -7.19 18.33
C TRP A 233 -4.43 -5.99 18.47
N GLN A 234 -4.52 -5.41 19.67
CA GLN A 234 -5.31 -4.23 19.99
C GLN A 234 -4.47 -3.30 20.86
N LYS A 235 -3.61 -2.53 20.20
CA LYS A 235 -2.71 -1.60 20.88
C LYS A 235 -3.51 -0.43 21.44
N GLU A 236 -3.44 -0.27 22.76
CA GLU A 236 -4.00 0.87 23.48
C GLU A 236 -2.86 1.60 24.19
N TYR A 237 -2.85 2.93 24.08
CA TYR A 237 -1.80 3.78 24.62
C TYR A 237 -2.36 4.65 25.74
N LYS A 238 -1.84 4.46 26.95
CA LYS A 238 -2.17 5.29 28.10
C LYS A 238 -1.06 6.31 28.33
N LYS A 239 -1.42 7.59 28.39
CA LYS A 239 -0.46 8.68 28.63
C LYS A 239 0.21 8.50 30.00
N LYS A 240 1.55 8.59 30.03
CA LYS A 240 2.34 8.58 31.27
C LYS A 240 2.05 9.81 32.12
N SER A 241 2.01 9.66 33.43
CA SER A 241 1.82 10.78 34.37
C SER A 241 2.90 11.84 34.17
N GLY A 242 2.51 13.09 33.94
CA GLY A 242 3.45 14.20 33.72
C GLY A 242 4.06 14.28 32.32
N ALA A 243 3.68 13.41 31.37
CA ALA A 243 4.15 13.51 29.99
C ALA A 243 3.62 14.80 29.32
N VAL A 244 4.53 15.64 28.87
CA VAL A 244 4.25 16.87 28.12
C VAL A 244 5.18 16.90 26.91
N LEU A 245 4.69 17.43 25.78
CA LEU A 245 5.54 17.67 24.61
C LEU A 245 6.56 18.75 24.96
N GLU A 246 7.81 18.53 24.57
CA GLU A 246 8.81 19.58 24.64
C GLU A 246 8.38 20.75 23.73
N GLU A 247 8.35 21.96 24.29
CA GLU A 247 7.86 23.15 23.58
C GLU A 247 8.82 23.62 22.47
N SER A 248 10.06 23.14 22.45
CA SER A 248 11.07 23.50 21.43
C SER A 248 12.04 22.34 21.16
N GLY A 249 12.71 22.38 20.00
CA GLY A 249 13.73 21.38 19.62
C GLY A 249 13.16 20.06 19.07
N SER A 250 13.75 18.95 19.49
CA SER A 250 13.47 17.59 18.99
C SER A 250 12.03 17.14 19.19
N GLY A 251 11.35 17.60 20.25
CA GLY A 251 9.94 17.32 20.48
C GLY A 251 9.01 17.84 19.37
N GLN A 252 9.21 19.07 18.90
CA GLN A 252 8.40 19.66 17.82
C GLN A 252 8.72 19.04 16.45
N GLU A 253 9.98 18.70 16.20
CA GLU A 253 10.36 17.94 15.01
C GLU A 253 9.66 16.59 15.00
N ALA A 254 9.72 15.83 16.10
CA ALA A 254 9.04 14.55 16.21
C ALA A 254 7.52 14.66 15.98
N VAL A 255 6.86 15.70 16.49
CA VAL A 255 5.43 15.94 16.24
C VAL A 255 5.13 16.07 14.74
N LYS A 256 5.92 16.83 13.98
CA LYS A 256 5.73 16.96 12.52
C LYS A 256 5.81 15.60 11.84
N LEU A 257 6.78 14.78 12.22
CA LEU A 257 7.00 13.47 11.63
C LEU A 257 5.90 12.46 12.00
N VAL A 258 5.42 12.47 13.25
CA VAL A 258 4.28 11.65 13.71
C VAL A 258 3.01 12.05 12.95
N ILE A 259 2.75 13.35 12.80
CA ILE A 259 1.63 13.86 12.01
C ILE A 259 1.74 13.36 10.57
N TYR A 260 2.92 13.49 9.97
CA TYR A 260 3.16 13.05 8.60
C TYR A 260 2.92 11.54 8.44
N GLY A 261 3.44 10.71 9.35
CA GLY A 261 3.19 9.28 9.37
C GLY A 261 1.70 8.95 9.53
N ALA A 262 0.99 9.62 10.43
CA ALA A 262 -0.44 9.43 10.64
C ALA A 262 -1.26 9.79 9.38
N VAL A 263 -0.93 10.90 8.71
CA VAL A 263 -1.58 11.30 7.45
C VAL A 263 -1.32 10.28 6.35
N ASN A 264 -0.09 9.76 6.22
CA ASN A 264 0.23 8.71 5.24
C ASN A 264 -0.59 7.44 5.48
N ILE A 265 -0.71 7.01 6.75
CA ILE A 265 -1.57 5.87 7.12
C ILE A 265 -3.02 6.14 6.71
N LEU A 266 -3.56 7.30 7.08
CA LEU A 266 -4.95 7.65 6.81
C LEU A 266 -5.26 7.81 5.33
N ARG A 267 -4.27 8.21 4.51
CA ARG A 267 -4.49 8.48 3.10
C ARG A 267 -4.22 7.27 2.20
N TYR A 268 -3.18 6.49 2.48
CA TYR A 268 -2.65 5.51 1.54
C TYR A 268 -2.76 4.06 2.00
N GLU A 269 -2.93 3.81 3.30
CA GLU A 269 -3.03 2.44 3.81
C GLU A 269 -4.46 1.89 3.69
N PRO A 270 -4.62 0.55 3.66
CA PRO A 270 -5.93 -0.11 3.72
C PRO A 270 -6.78 0.35 4.90
N SER A 271 -8.10 0.19 4.78
CA SER A 271 -9.08 0.67 5.75
C SER A 271 -8.85 0.14 7.18
N TYR A 272 -8.37 -1.10 7.32
CA TYR A 272 -8.05 -1.71 8.62
C TYR A 272 -6.87 -1.03 9.34
N SER A 273 -5.96 -0.36 8.61
CA SER A 273 -4.82 0.37 9.17
C SER A 273 -5.20 1.79 9.62
N ARG A 274 -6.33 2.34 9.17
CA ARG A 274 -6.74 3.73 9.47
C ARG A 274 -6.89 4.01 10.96
N SER A 275 -7.28 3.00 11.74
CA SER A 275 -7.33 3.09 13.21
C SER A 275 -5.97 3.47 13.81
N THR A 276 -4.87 2.97 13.24
CA THR A 276 -3.50 3.27 13.70
C THR A 276 -3.17 4.75 13.49
N GLY A 277 -3.43 5.29 12.29
CA GLY A 277 -3.21 6.70 11.99
C GLY A 277 -4.04 7.61 12.89
N LEU A 278 -5.31 7.27 13.11
CA LEU A 278 -6.18 8.01 14.04
C LEU A 278 -5.67 7.93 15.49
N THR A 279 -5.19 6.77 15.93
CA THR A 279 -4.57 6.60 17.25
C THR A 279 -3.36 7.51 17.43
N PHE A 280 -2.50 7.65 16.42
CA PHE A 280 -1.35 8.56 16.50
C PHE A 280 -1.79 10.03 16.64
N LEU A 281 -2.79 10.48 15.87
CA LEU A 281 -3.34 11.84 16.03
C LEU A 281 -3.99 12.04 17.41
N ASN A 282 -4.72 11.04 17.91
CA ASN A 282 -5.32 11.10 19.25
C ASN A 282 -4.26 11.15 20.36
N CYS A 283 -3.14 10.42 20.22
CA CYS A 283 -2.01 10.50 21.14
C CYS A 283 -1.42 11.93 21.15
N LEU A 284 -1.22 12.53 19.98
CA LEU A 284 -0.77 13.92 19.88
C LEU A 284 -1.75 14.91 20.52
N THR A 285 -3.06 14.73 20.31
CA THR A 285 -4.10 15.54 20.96
C THR A 285 -4.07 15.39 22.49
N ALA A 286 -3.88 14.17 23.00
CA ALA A 286 -3.73 13.92 24.45
C ALA A 286 -2.46 14.55 25.04
N LEU A 287 -1.47 14.83 24.20
CA LEU A 287 -0.28 15.59 24.56
C LEU A 287 -0.41 17.11 24.36
N GLY A 288 -1.57 17.60 23.91
CA GLY A 288 -1.86 19.03 23.74
C GLY A 288 -1.60 19.59 22.34
N SER A 289 -1.41 18.74 21.32
CA SER A 289 -1.21 19.20 19.94
C SER A 289 -2.51 19.73 19.33
N THR A 290 -2.63 21.05 19.23
CA THR A 290 -3.74 21.74 18.55
C THR A 290 -3.77 21.42 17.06
N ARG A 291 -2.61 21.21 16.44
CA ARG A 291 -2.50 20.83 15.03
C ARG A 291 -3.14 19.45 14.77
N ALA A 292 -2.93 18.48 15.65
CA ALA A 292 -3.54 17.15 15.52
C ALA A 292 -5.08 17.23 15.67
N GLU A 293 -5.58 18.04 16.60
CA GLU A 293 -7.02 18.27 16.75
C GLU A 293 -7.63 18.89 15.47
N GLN A 294 -6.98 19.90 14.89
CA GLN A 294 -7.42 20.51 13.63
C GLN A 294 -7.44 19.50 12.47
N LEU A 295 -6.41 18.66 12.34
CA LEU A 295 -6.35 17.62 11.30
C LEU A 295 -7.54 16.65 11.38
N ILE A 296 -7.92 16.25 12.60
CA ILE A 296 -9.06 15.37 12.83
C ILE A 296 -10.38 16.06 12.45
N ARG A 297 -10.56 17.33 12.83
CA ARG A 297 -11.85 18.01 12.70
C ARG A 297 -12.07 18.67 11.33
N GLU A 298 -11.03 19.29 10.78
CA GLU A 298 -11.10 20.22 9.65
C GLU A 298 -10.19 19.83 8.47
N GLY A 299 -9.25 18.90 8.69
CA GLY A 299 -8.26 18.49 7.68
C GLY A 299 -6.96 19.29 7.77
N SER A 300 -6.15 19.26 6.72
CA SER A 300 -4.80 19.84 6.73
C SER A 300 -4.80 21.37 6.72
N GLY A 301 -5.88 22.00 6.24
CA GLY A 301 -5.93 23.44 6.01
C GLY A 301 -5.06 23.93 4.85
N VAL A 302 -4.48 23.02 4.04
CA VAL A 302 -3.74 23.38 2.82
C VAL A 302 -4.69 23.92 1.75
N LEU A 303 -5.90 23.35 1.66
CA LEU A 303 -6.92 23.78 0.72
C LEU A 303 -7.74 24.94 1.30
N PRO A 304 -8.02 26.00 0.52
CA PRO A 304 -8.85 27.13 0.96
C PRO A 304 -10.27 26.71 1.36
N VAL A 305 -10.88 27.46 2.29
CA VAL A 305 -12.22 27.15 2.84
C VAL A 305 -13.32 27.14 1.78
N ASP A 306 -13.21 27.98 0.75
CA ASP A 306 -14.17 28.02 -0.37
C ASP A 306 -14.03 26.83 -1.34
N ILE A 307 -12.94 26.06 -1.22
CA ILE A 307 -12.74 24.78 -1.93
C ILE A 307 -13.24 23.62 -1.06
N THR A 308 -13.05 23.70 0.25
CA THR A 308 -13.32 22.58 1.18
C THR A 308 -14.75 22.57 1.71
N ARG A 309 -15.51 23.65 1.52
CA ARG A 309 -16.87 23.78 2.03
C ARG A 309 -17.83 24.44 1.05
N LEU A 310 -18.98 23.80 0.86
CA LEU A 310 -20.17 24.36 0.20
C LEU A 310 -21.37 24.18 1.14
N ARG A 311 -22.15 25.23 1.37
CA ARG A 311 -23.38 25.10 2.17
C ARG A 311 -24.45 26.08 1.70
N ASN A 312 -25.58 25.55 1.28
CA ASN A 312 -26.78 26.32 0.97
C ASN A 312 -28.05 25.51 1.30
N GLU A 313 -29.20 25.95 0.80
CA GLU A 313 -30.51 25.34 1.03
C GLU A 313 -30.68 23.97 0.36
N ARG A 314 -29.88 23.68 -0.69
CA ARG A 314 -30.01 22.49 -1.54
C ARG A 314 -29.00 21.40 -1.20
N VAL A 315 -27.76 21.80 -0.92
CA VAL A 315 -26.65 20.87 -0.68
C VAL A 315 -25.69 21.43 0.37
N GLU A 316 -25.05 20.51 1.09
CA GLU A 316 -23.94 20.81 1.98
C GLU A 316 -22.81 19.82 1.70
N CYS A 317 -21.64 20.33 1.30
CA CYS A 317 -20.42 19.56 1.07
C CYS A 317 -19.34 20.03 2.03
N THR A 318 -18.64 19.09 2.66
CA THR A 318 -17.46 19.34 3.49
C THR A 318 -16.42 18.27 3.20
N VAL A 319 -15.14 18.62 3.22
CA VAL A 319 -14.06 17.67 2.96
C VAL A 319 -13.10 17.58 4.13
N ASN A 320 -12.42 16.44 4.23
CA ASN A 320 -11.22 16.31 5.02
C ASN A 320 -10.18 15.56 4.17
N ASP A 321 -9.12 16.27 3.78
CA ASP A 321 -8.06 15.79 2.90
C ASP A 321 -7.03 14.90 3.63
N VAL A 322 -7.04 14.88 4.96
CA VAL A 322 -6.27 13.91 5.76
C VAL A 322 -6.90 12.54 5.67
N PHE A 323 -8.23 12.47 5.78
CA PHE A 323 -8.98 11.22 5.60
C PHE A 323 -9.32 10.93 4.14
N ALA A 324 -8.97 11.80 3.19
CA ALA A 324 -9.41 11.72 1.80
C ALA A 324 -10.92 11.43 1.72
N GLU A 325 -11.71 12.28 2.38
CA GLU A 325 -13.14 12.08 2.53
C GLU A 325 -13.92 13.32 2.13
N VAL A 326 -14.97 13.11 1.34
CA VAL A 326 -15.95 14.13 0.99
C VAL A 326 -17.29 13.76 1.61
N SER A 327 -17.78 14.57 2.52
CA SER A 327 -19.15 14.43 3.05
C SER A 327 -20.10 15.27 2.22
N ILE A 328 -21.12 14.63 1.64
CA ILE A 328 -22.16 15.30 0.84
C ILE A 328 -23.52 15.04 1.48
N HIS A 329 -24.20 16.12 1.85
CA HIS A 329 -25.58 16.08 2.30
C HIS A 329 -26.51 16.73 1.26
N MET A 330 -27.28 15.88 0.58
CA MET A 330 -28.35 16.32 -0.31
C MET A 330 -29.56 16.71 0.54
N LYS A 331 -29.89 18.01 0.58
CA LYS A 331 -31.08 18.54 1.26
C LYS A 331 -32.29 18.52 0.33
N GLN A 332 -32.05 18.70 -0.97
CA GLN A 332 -33.04 18.61 -2.03
C GLN A 332 -32.54 17.70 -3.15
N GLU A 333 -33.41 16.82 -3.66
CA GLU A 333 -33.11 15.86 -4.72
C GLU A 333 -33.50 16.46 -6.08
N SER A 334 -32.59 17.20 -6.71
CA SER A 334 -32.81 17.89 -7.99
C SER A 334 -31.54 17.94 -8.83
N GLY A 335 -31.66 18.05 -10.15
CA GLY A 335 -30.51 18.17 -11.05
C GLY A 335 -29.61 19.34 -10.68
N GLU A 336 -30.18 20.47 -10.24
CA GLU A 336 -29.41 21.61 -9.77
C GLU A 336 -28.58 21.27 -8.51
N SER A 337 -29.14 20.52 -7.55
CA SER A 337 -28.42 20.10 -6.34
C SER A 337 -27.23 19.19 -6.69
N TYR A 338 -27.45 18.20 -7.56
CA TYR A 338 -26.39 17.27 -7.99
C TYR A 338 -25.34 17.99 -8.84
N GLY A 339 -25.75 18.92 -9.71
CA GLY A 339 -24.84 19.76 -10.48
C GLY A 339 -23.95 20.65 -9.59
N GLN A 340 -24.48 21.20 -8.49
CA GLN A 340 -23.67 21.95 -7.52
C GLN A 340 -22.65 21.05 -6.80
N ALA A 341 -23.05 19.84 -6.39
CA ALA A 341 -22.14 18.88 -5.77
C ALA A 341 -21.04 18.41 -6.73
N LEU A 342 -21.35 18.17 -8.00
CA LEU A 342 -20.37 17.79 -9.02
C LEU A 342 -19.37 18.91 -9.32
N ARG A 343 -19.84 20.15 -9.49
CA ARG A 343 -18.94 21.31 -9.65
C ARG A 343 -18.01 21.48 -8.45
N PHE A 344 -18.52 21.22 -7.25
CA PHE A 344 -17.70 21.19 -6.04
C PHE A 344 -16.61 20.11 -6.11
N LEU A 345 -16.96 18.88 -6.50
CA LEU A 345 -15.99 17.78 -6.64
C LEU A 345 -14.94 18.05 -7.74
N ILE A 346 -15.35 18.59 -8.88
CA ILE A 346 -14.43 18.96 -9.99
C ILE A 346 -13.42 20.00 -9.49
N LYS A 347 -13.92 21.12 -8.94
CA LYS A 347 -13.05 22.18 -8.39
C LYS A 347 -12.12 21.63 -7.29
N LEU A 348 -12.61 20.73 -6.45
CA LEU A 348 -11.83 20.10 -5.40
C LEU A 348 -10.66 19.28 -5.95
N LEU A 349 -10.90 18.44 -6.96
CA LEU A 349 -9.87 17.62 -7.60
C LEU A 349 -8.85 18.46 -8.37
N GLU A 350 -9.30 19.50 -9.08
CA GLU A 350 -8.43 20.44 -9.79
C GLU A 350 -7.47 21.20 -8.84
N GLN A 351 -7.85 21.36 -7.57
CA GLN A 351 -7.01 22.00 -6.54
C GLN A 351 -6.11 21.01 -5.80
N GLY A 352 -6.00 19.76 -6.25
CA GLY A 352 -5.05 18.78 -5.72
C GLY A 352 -5.54 18.00 -4.50
N PHE A 353 -6.86 17.85 -4.33
CA PHE A 353 -7.40 16.87 -3.38
C PHE A 353 -6.96 15.45 -3.76
N PRO A 354 -6.78 14.52 -2.79
CA PRO A 354 -6.37 13.15 -3.09
C PRO A 354 -7.28 12.47 -4.13
N ASN A 355 -6.68 11.85 -5.14
CA ASN A 355 -7.42 11.11 -6.17
C ASN A 355 -8.06 9.84 -5.59
N SER A 356 -7.37 9.12 -4.70
CA SER A 356 -8.02 8.08 -3.89
C SER A 356 -8.80 8.70 -2.74
N TYR A 357 -10.13 8.63 -2.77
CA TYR A 357 -11.00 9.20 -1.73
C TYR A 357 -12.35 8.46 -1.61
N GLN A 358 -13.16 8.82 -0.62
CA GLN A 358 -14.54 8.32 -0.49
C GLN A 358 -15.58 9.43 -0.34
N ILE A 359 -16.82 9.14 -0.75
CA ILE A 359 -17.96 10.02 -0.51
C ILE A 359 -18.86 9.45 0.60
N LYS A 360 -18.96 10.17 1.72
CA LYS A 360 -19.99 9.95 2.74
C LYS A 360 -21.26 10.70 2.36
N LEU A 361 -22.21 9.95 1.80
CA LEU A 361 -23.46 10.50 1.29
C LEU A 361 -24.61 10.43 2.32
N LYS A 362 -25.22 11.57 2.60
CA LYS A 362 -26.53 11.70 3.25
C LYS A 362 -27.56 12.23 2.26
N SER A 363 -28.34 11.32 1.69
CA SER A 363 -29.39 11.58 0.68
C SER A 363 -30.65 10.79 1.02
N ALA A 364 -31.81 11.34 0.66
CA ALA A 364 -33.11 10.69 0.84
C ALA A 364 -33.34 9.57 -0.20
N VAL A 365 -32.67 9.66 -1.35
CA VAL A 365 -32.79 8.70 -2.44
C VAL A 365 -31.71 7.61 -2.32
N LYS A 366 -32.12 6.38 -2.62
CA LYS A 366 -31.27 5.19 -2.60
C LYS A 366 -31.37 4.43 -3.91
N ARG A 367 -30.62 4.87 -4.93
CA ARG A 367 -30.46 4.17 -6.20
C ARG A 367 -29.07 3.55 -6.31
N TRP A 368 -28.96 2.58 -7.20
CA TRP A 368 -27.72 1.87 -7.53
C TRP A 368 -27.72 1.62 -9.04
N LEU A 369 -26.54 1.65 -9.66
CA LEU A 369 -26.39 1.20 -11.03
C LEU A 369 -26.79 -0.28 -11.13
N PRO A 370 -27.43 -0.70 -12.23
CA PRO A 370 -27.85 -2.09 -12.44
C PRO A 370 -26.68 -2.99 -12.86
N LEU A 371 -25.55 -2.88 -12.14
CA LEU A 371 -24.28 -3.53 -12.43
C LEU A 371 -23.90 -4.52 -11.34
N LYS A 372 -23.51 -5.72 -11.75
CA LYS A 372 -22.98 -6.76 -10.85
C LYS A 372 -21.54 -6.43 -10.46
N GLY A 373 -21.14 -6.84 -9.26
CA GLY A 373 -19.76 -6.69 -8.77
C GLY A 373 -19.46 -5.35 -8.09
N LEU A 374 -20.32 -4.32 -8.25
CA LEU A 374 -20.12 -3.05 -7.56
C LEU A 374 -20.46 -3.16 -6.07
N ALA A 375 -19.64 -2.54 -5.22
CA ALA A 375 -19.99 -2.33 -3.83
C ALA A 375 -21.15 -1.34 -3.68
N LYS A 376 -21.91 -1.50 -2.61
CA LYS A 376 -23.03 -0.62 -2.27
C LYS A 376 -22.57 0.45 -1.25
N SER A 377 -21.94 1.51 -1.74
CA SER A 377 -21.36 2.59 -0.94
C SER A 377 -22.08 3.95 -1.08
N GLY A 378 -21.66 4.94 -0.29
CA GLY A 378 -22.14 6.32 -0.44
C GLY A 378 -21.77 6.93 -1.79
N THR A 379 -20.54 6.67 -2.25
CA THR A 379 -20.01 7.11 -3.55
C THR A 379 -20.84 6.55 -4.70
N HIS A 380 -21.09 5.24 -4.74
CA HIS A 380 -21.90 4.64 -5.79
C HIS A 380 -23.32 5.24 -5.80
N ARG A 381 -23.97 5.40 -4.64
CA ARG A 381 -25.29 6.05 -4.56
C ARG A 381 -25.29 7.47 -5.10
N PHE A 382 -24.26 8.26 -4.83
CA PHE A 382 -24.21 9.66 -5.26
C PHE A 382 -24.27 9.73 -6.78
N PHE A 383 -23.41 8.98 -7.48
CA PHE A 383 -23.39 8.96 -8.94
C PHE A 383 -24.64 8.30 -9.53
N ALA A 384 -25.13 7.20 -8.96
CA ALA A 384 -26.37 6.56 -9.39
C ALA A 384 -27.59 7.49 -9.28
N ASN A 385 -27.66 8.30 -8.22
CA ASN A 385 -28.73 9.28 -8.08
C ASN A 385 -28.57 10.47 -9.06
N ALA A 386 -27.34 10.93 -9.30
CA ALA A 386 -27.07 12.06 -10.20
C ALA A 386 -27.44 11.76 -11.67
N LEU A 387 -27.28 10.51 -12.11
CA LEU A 387 -27.60 10.06 -13.47
C LEU A 387 -29.08 10.17 -13.85
N GLU A 388 -29.97 10.30 -12.87
CA GLU A 388 -31.41 10.44 -13.10
C GLU A 388 -31.80 11.82 -13.66
N TYR A 389 -30.83 12.75 -13.74
CA TYR A 389 -31.02 14.11 -14.22
C TYR A 389 -30.18 14.31 -15.49
N PRO A 390 -30.76 14.16 -16.70
CA PRO A 390 -30.04 14.28 -17.97
C PRO A 390 -29.26 15.59 -18.15
N GLU A 391 -29.78 16.69 -17.61
CA GLU A 391 -29.12 18.00 -17.62
C GLU A 391 -27.79 18.04 -16.85
N VAL A 392 -27.52 17.03 -16.01
CA VAL A 392 -26.29 16.89 -15.21
C VAL A 392 -25.25 16.01 -15.90
N HIS A 393 -25.60 15.25 -16.94
CA HIS A 393 -24.68 14.31 -17.59
C HIS A 393 -23.38 14.93 -18.10
N PRO A 394 -23.35 16.14 -18.68
CA PRO A 394 -22.10 16.79 -19.06
C PRO A 394 -21.14 17.02 -17.87
N LEU A 395 -21.68 17.32 -16.69
CA LEU A 395 -20.89 17.49 -15.46
C LEU A 395 -20.38 16.16 -14.91
N LEU A 396 -21.12 15.06 -15.13
CA LEU A 396 -20.65 13.71 -14.78
C LEU A 396 -19.46 13.30 -15.66
N GLU A 397 -19.49 13.63 -16.94
CA GLU A 397 -18.39 13.41 -17.86
C GLU A 397 -17.16 14.25 -17.46
N GLU A 398 -17.36 15.55 -17.21
CA GLU A 398 -16.29 16.45 -16.75
C GLU A 398 -15.66 15.96 -15.45
N TYR A 399 -16.50 15.57 -14.48
CA TYR A 399 -16.04 14.95 -13.23
C TYR A 399 -15.23 13.67 -13.49
N ALA A 400 -15.71 12.76 -14.35
CA ALA A 400 -15.00 11.52 -14.63
C ALA A 400 -13.60 11.82 -15.16
N ARG A 401 -13.47 12.78 -16.08
CA ARG A 401 -12.17 13.18 -16.65
C ARG A 401 -11.23 13.79 -15.62
N ALA A 402 -11.76 14.60 -14.70
CA ALA A 402 -10.98 15.17 -13.61
C ALA A 402 -10.52 14.11 -12.58
N ALA A 403 -11.30 13.04 -12.40
CA ALA A 403 -11.07 12.03 -11.36
C ALA A 403 -10.19 10.85 -11.81
N MET A 404 -10.26 10.45 -13.10
CA MET A 404 -9.61 9.23 -13.59
C MET A 404 -8.07 9.31 -13.60
N GLU A 405 -7.45 8.62 -12.64
CA GLU A 405 -6.00 8.47 -12.52
C GLU A 405 -5.63 7.00 -12.35
N THR A 406 -4.66 6.53 -13.13
CA THR A 406 -4.21 5.13 -13.07
C THR A 406 -3.51 4.87 -11.74
N PHE A 407 -3.77 3.71 -11.13
CA PHE A 407 -3.28 3.31 -9.80
C PHE A 407 -3.86 4.13 -8.61
N GLU A 408 -5.04 4.73 -8.79
CA GLU A 408 -5.80 5.38 -7.72
C GLU A 408 -7.23 4.79 -7.67
N TRP A 409 -7.81 4.70 -6.47
CA TRP A 409 -9.09 3.99 -6.23
C TRP A 409 -9.99 4.71 -5.22
N TYR A 410 -11.31 4.56 -5.35
CA TYR A 410 -12.20 4.98 -4.26
C TYR A 410 -11.90 4.19 -2.98
N SER A 411 -11.85 4.89 -1.84
CA SER A 411 -11.42 4.33 -0.55
C SER A 411 -12.57 3.79 0.30
N ASP A 412 -13.78 3.66 -0.26
CA ASP A 412 -14.96 3.12 0.41
C ASP A 412 -15.16 1.62 0.21
N THR A 413 -14.25 0.96 -0.52
CA THR A 413 -14.26 -0.47 -0.82
C THR A 413 -12.84 -1.03 -0.87
N GLU A 414 -12.71 -2.35 -0.77
CA GLU A 414 -11.43 -3.05 -0.88
C GLU A 414 -11.57 -4.31 -1.77
N GLY A 415 -10.43 -4.83 -2.25
CA GLY A 415 -10.36 -6.06 -3.01
C GLY A 415 -11.06 -5.98 -4.38
N GLU A 416 -11.77 -7.04 -4.77
CA GLU A 416 -12.38 -7.16 -6.10
C GLU A 416 -13.44 -6.08 -6.45
N LYS A 417 -13.94 -5.36 -5.44
CA LYS A 417 -14.93 -4.28 -5.61
C LYS A 417 -14.32 -2.89 -5.62
N CYS A 418 -13.00 -2.81 -5.52
CA CYS A 418 -12.23 -1.58 -5.69
C CYS A 418 -12.45 -1.05 -7.10
N CYS A 419 -12.56 0.27 -7.25
CA CYS A 419 -12.68 0.88 -8.57
C CYS A 419 -12.12 2.30 -8.62
N MET A 420 -11.57 2.67 -9.77
CA MET A 420 -10.94 3.96 -10.02
C MET A 420 -11.95 5.11 -9.83
N PRO A 421 -11.54 6.26 -9.28
CA PRO A 421 -12.36 7.45 -9.28
C PRO A 421 -12.85 7.78 -10.70
N GLY A 422 -14.14 8.05 -10.82
CA GLY A 422 -14.83 8.19 -12.12
C GLY A 422 -15.59 6.94 -12.60
N SER A 423 -15.28 5.72 -12.13
CA SER A 423 -15.93 4.47 -12.62
C SER A 423 -17.45 4.53 -12.64
N TYR A 424 -18.08 4.97 -11.54
CA TYR A 424 -19.55 5.03 -11.46
C TYR A 424 -20.16 6.02 -12.46
N ALA A 425 -19.51 7.16 -12.70
CA ALA A 425 -19.98 8.15 -13.67
C ALA A 425 -19.85 7.59 -15.11
N VAL A 426 -18.67 7.06 -15.46
CA VAL A 426 -18.44 6.46 -16.79
C VAL A 426 -19.39 5.30 -17.06
N PHE A 427 -19.55 4.39 -16.09
CA PHE A 427 -20.41 3.24 -16.27
C PHE A 427 -21.87 3.62 -16.43
N GLY A 428 -22.34 4.59 -15.66
CA GLY A 428 -23.70 5.11 -15.79
C GLY A 428 -23.95 5.80 -17.13
N LEU A 429 -23.05 6.71 -17.52
CA LEU A 429 -23.15 7.45 -18.78
C LEU A 429 -23.08 6.52 -19.99
N GLY A 430 -22.14 5.55 -19.98
CA GLY A 430 -22.01 4.57 -21.04
C GLY A 430 -23.23 3.67 -21.22
N LEU A 431 -23.99 3.41 -20.16
CA LEU A 431 -25.28 2.69 -20.22
C LEU A 431 -26.48 3.58 -20.56
N THR A 432 -26.29 4.91 -20.59
CA THR A 432 -27.37 5.87 -20.83
C THR A 432 -27.45 6.27 -22.31
N ASP A 433 -26.30 6.55 -22.93
CA ASP A 433 -26.25 7.00 -24.32
C ASP A 433 -24.92 6.59 -24.98
N SER A 434 -24.96 6.21 -26.26
CA SER A 434 -23.77 5.85 -27.04
C SER A 434 -22.85 7.05 -27.31
N ALA A 435 -23.34 8.28 -27.15
CA ALA A 435 -22.54 9.50 -27.19
C ALA A 435 -21.36 9.48 -26.19
N TYR A 436 -21.48 8.73 -25.08
CA TYR A 436 -20.42 8.60 -24.06
C TYR A 436 -19.46 7.44 -24.30
N PHE A 437 -19.57 6.71 -25.41
CA PHE A 437 -18.63 5.63 -25.75
C PHE A 437 -17.15 6.08 -25.84
N PRO A 438 -16.80 7.29 -26.30
CA PRO A 438 -15.43 7.79 -26.20
C PRO A 438 -14.91 7.84 -24.76
N LEU A 439 -15.71 8.37 -23.81
CA LEU A 439 -15.37 8.39 -22.38
C LEU A 439 -15.16 6.97 -21.83
N VAL A 440 -15.99 6.01 -22.24
CA VAL A 440 -15.83 4.60 -21.84
C VAL A 440 -14.49 4.04 -22.30
N ARG A 441 -14.07 4.31 -23.54
CA ARG A 441 -12.78 3.82 -24.06
C ARG A 441 -11.60 4.45 -23.33
N GLU A 442 -11.64 5.77 -23.12
CA GLU A 442 -10.61 6.49 -22.35
C GLU A 442 -10.48 5.95 -20.91
N TYR A 443 -11.61 5.64 -20.27
CA TYR A 443 -11.63 5.00 -18.96
C TYR A 443 -10.96 3.63 -19.00
N MET A 444 -11.32 2.78 -19.97
CA MET A 444 -10.79 1.42 -20.10
C MET A 444 -9.26 1.42 -20.25
N GLU A 445 -8.71 2.35 -21.04
CA GLU A 445 -7.28 2.48 -21.26
C GLU A 445 -6.48 2.88 -20.01
N LYS A 446 -7.14 3.45 -18.99
CA LYS A 446 -6.54 3.80 -17.70
C LYS A 446 -6.65 2.69 -16.64
N ILE A 447 -7.41 1.63 -16.90
CA ILE A 447 -7.66 0.56 -15.93
C ILE A 447 -6.38 -0.24 -15.68
N ASP A 448 -6.10 -0.45 -14.40
CA ASP A 448 -5.19 -1.49 -13.95
C ASP A 448 -5.94 -2.82 -13.82
N ILE A 449 -5.80 -3.68 -14.84
CA ILE A 449 -6.48 -4.99 -14.93
C ILE A 449 -6.03 -5.93 -13.81
N GLU A 450 -4.81 -5.74 -13.27
CA GLU A 450 -4.26 -6.60 -12.22
C GLU A 450 -4.96 -6.36 -10.87
N HIS A 451 -5.35 -5.12 -10.60
CA HIS A 451 -5.88 -4.71 -9.28
C HIS A 451 -7.37 -4.32 -9.30
N GLN A 452 -8.02 -4.29 -10.46
CA GLN A 452 -9.43 -3.96 -10.62
C GLN A 452 -10.16 -4.93 -11.56
N SER A 453 -11.35 -5.41 -11.18
CA SER A 453 -12.17 -6.31 -12.00
C SER A 453 -13.63 -5.87 -12.23
N VAL A 454 -14.06 -4.74 -11.66
CA VAL A 454 -15.45 -4.23 -11.78
C VAL A 454 -15.86 -3.96 -13.24
N GLN A 455 -14.90 -3.68 -14.11
CA GLN A 455 -15.11 -3.46 -15.54
C GLN A 455 -15.69 -4.68 -16.24
N ASN A 456 -15.43 -5.91 -15.77
CA ASN A 456 -16.06 -7.11 -16.33
C ASN A 456 -17.59 -7.04 -16.22
N GLY A 457 -18.09 -6.57 -15.06
CA GLY A 457 -19.52 -6.42 -14.79
C GLY A 457 -20.14 -5.35 -15.69
N PHE A 458 -19.42 -4.24 -15.90
CA PHE A 458 -19.83 -3.20 -16.83
C PHE A 458 -19.82 -3.67 -18.29
N THR A 459 -18.75 -4.32 -18.77
CA THR A 459 -18.65 -4.84 -20.13
C THR A 459 -19.81 -5.80 -20.45
N ALA A 460 -20.14 -6.70 -19.51
CA ALA A 460 -21.28 -7.60 -19.67
C ALA A 460 -22.63 -6.87 -19.72
N ALA A 461 -22.80 -5.79 -18.93
CA ALA A 461 -24.01 -5.00 -18.95
C ALA A 461 -24.13 -4.14 -20.21
N LEU A 462 -23.03 -3.55 -20.69
CA LEU A 462 -22.99 -2.78 -21.94
C LEU A 462 -23.40 -3.67 -23.13
N TYR A 463 -22.82 -4.88 -23.19
CA TYR A 463 -23.22 -5.89 -24.17
C TYR A 463 -24.70 -6.28 -24.04
N GLY A 464 -25.19 -6.52 -22.82
CA GLY A 464 -26.59 -6.87 -22.58
C GLY A 464 -27.58 -5.75 -22.93
N HIS A 465 -27.15 -4.49 -22.83
CA HIS A 465 -27.99 -3.32 -23.09
C HIS A 465 -28.07 -2.96 -24.57
N TYR A 466 -26.93 -2.83 -25.25
CA TYR A 466 -26.87 -2.39 -26.65
C TYR A 466 -26.74 -3.53 -27.66
N GLY A 467 -26.42 -4.74 -27.21
CA GLY A 467 -25.99 -5.81 -28.10
C GLY A 467 -24.69 -5.45 -28.84
N ILE A 468 -24.44 -6.15 -29.94
CA ILE A 468 -23.28 -5.95 -30.81
C ILE A 468 -23.75 -5.54 -32.21
N ASN A 469 -23.24 -4.41 -32.68
CA ASN A 469 -23.48 -3.86 -34.00
C ASN A 469 -22.28 -3.00 -34.43
N MET A 470 -22.34 -2.39 -35.62
CA MET A 470 -21.23 -1.60 -36.16
C MET A 470 -20.83 -0.39 -35.29
N GLU A 471 -21.79 0.19 -34.56
CA GLU A 471 -21.56 1.33 -33.66
C GLU A 471 -20.99 0.89 -32.31
N THR A 472 -21.49 -0.20 -31.75
CA THR A 472 -21.12 -0.66 -30.40
C THR A 472 -19.84 -1.49 -30.36
N LEU A 473 -19.51 -2.15 -31.48
CA LEU A 473 -18.37 -3.07 -31.57
C LEU A 473 -17.04 -2.43 -31.16
N PRO A 474 -16.64 -1.22 -31.64
CA PRO A 474 -15.35 -0.64 -31.26
C PRO A 474 -15.21 -0.46 -29.75
N THR A 475 -16.24 0.03 -29.08
CA THR A 475 -16.25 0.21 -27.63
C THR A 475 -16.22 -1.13 -26.89
N LEU A 476 -17.01 -2.12 -27.35
CA LEU A 476 -16.98 -3.46 -26.77
C LEU A 476 -15.61 -4.14 -26.93
N VAL A 477 -14.92 -3.93 -28.05
CA VAL A 477 -13.55 -4.42 -28.25
C VAL A 477 -12.60 -3.80 -27.23
N THR A 478 -12.63 -2.48 -27.04
CA THR A 478 -11.83 -1.83 -25.99
C THR A 478 -12.18 -2.36 -24.61
N CYS A 479 -13.47 -2.48 -24.27
CA CYS A 479 -13.92 -3.04 -23.00
C CYS A 479 -13.41 -4.47 -22.78
N MET A 480 -13.43 -5.32 -23.81
CA MET A 480 -12.90 -6.68 -23.74
C MET A 480 -11.38 -6.69 -23.55
N LEU A 481 -10.64 -5.81 -24.22
CA LEU A 481 -9.18 -5.71 -24.07
C LEU A 481 -8.73 -5.42 -22.64
N TYR A 482 -9.52 -4.66 -21.88
CA TYR A 482 -9.24 -4.28 -20.50
C TYR A 482 -10.06 -5.07 -19.47
N SER A 483 -10.71 -6.14 -19.91
CA SER A 483 -11.39 -7.08 -19.01
C SER A 483 -10.46 -8.21 -18.61
N THR A 484 -10.74 -8.87 -17.49
CA THR A 484 -9.97 -10.05 -17.07
C THR A 484 -10.42 -11.28 -17.88
N ASP A 485 -9.61 -12.34 -17.87
CA ASP A 485 -9.97 -13.64 -18.47
C ASP A 485 -11.24 -14.30 -17.88
N SER A 486 -11.74 -13.81 -16.75
CA SER A 486 -12.99 -14.30 -16.14
C SER A 486 -14.27 -13.78 -16.82
N LEU A 487 -14.16 -12.79 -17.72
CA LEU A 487 -15.28 -12.23 -18.46
C LEU A 487 -15.90 -13.30 -19.39
N LYS A 488 -17.23 -13.44 -19.34
CA LYS A 488 -17.97 -14.39 -20.18
C LYS A 488 -19.07 -13.67 -20.95
N LEU A 489 -18.89 -13.55 -22.26
CA LEU A 489 -19.88 -12.99 -23.18
C LEU A 489 -20.32 -14.05 -24.19
N LYS A 490 -21.62 -14.12 -24.46
CA LYS A 490 -22.19 -15.04 -25.45
C LYS A 490 -22.37 -14.32 -26.79
N MET A 491 -21.29 -13.82 -27.37
CA MET A 491 -21.31 -12.99 -28.60
C MET A 491 -20.76 -13.69 -29.86
N MET A 492 -20.33 -14.94 -29.72
CA MET A 492 -19.66 -15.69 -30.80
C MET A 492 -20.51 -15.76 -32.07
N LYS A 493 -21.83 -15.96 -31.94
CA LYS A 493 -22.71 -16.12 -33.10
C LYS A 493 -22.99 -14.79 -33.79
N GLU A 494 -23.11 -13.71 -33.03
CA GLU A 494 -23.37 -12.38 -33.57
C GLU A 494 -22.13 -11.84 -34.31
N ILE A 495 -20.92 -12.07 -33.79
CA ILE A 495 -19.67 -11.57 -34.40
C ILE A 495 -19.30 -12.29 -35.71
N GLU A 496 -19.93 -13.45 -35.95
CA GLU A 496 -19.76 -14.22 -37.18
C GLU A 496 -20.48 -13.61 -38.40
N ASP A 497 -21.27 -12.56 -38.19
CA ASP A 497 -21.73 -11.67 -39.26
C ASP A 497 -20.53 -11.08 -40.02
N GLU A 498 -20.67 -11.00 -41.34
CA GLU A 498 -19.55 -10.65 -42.21
C GLU A 498 -19.08 -9.20 -42.03
N GLN A 499 -20.00 -8.26 -41.76
CA GLN A 499 -19.65 -6.86 -41.56
C GLN A 499 -18.98 -6.65 -40.21
N LEU A 500 -19.55 -7.27 -39.15
CA LEU A 500 -18.97 -7.21 -37.81
C LEU A 500 -17.60 -7.87 -37.74
N LEU A 501 -17.42 -9.01 -38.42
CA LEU A 501 -16.13 -9.70 -38.46
C LEU A 501 -15.05 -8.86 -39.15
N ARG A 502 -15.39 -8.18 -40.26
CA ARG A 502 -14.46 -7.26 -40.95
C ARG A 502 -14.11 -6.07 -40.06
N LEU A 503 -15.08 -5.50 -39.36
CA LEU A 503 -14.83 -4.40 -38.44
C LEU A 503 -13.95 -4.84 -37.26
N LEU A 504 -14.22 -6.00 -36.66
CA LEU A 504 -13.35 -6.57 -35.62
C LEU A 504 -11.92 -6.75 -36.13
N LEU A 505 -11.74 -7.34 -37.31
CA LEU A 505 -10.42 -7.54 -37.90
C LEU A 505 -9.67 -6.22 -38.10
N SER A 506 -10.37 -5.16 -38.53
CA SER A 506 -9.75 -3.82 -38.65
C SER A 506 -9.23 -3.29 -37.31
N GLN A 507 -9.91 -3.57 -36.19
CA GLN A 507 -9.46 -3.20 -34.86
C GLN A 507 -8.27 -4.07 -34.40
N VAL A 508 -8.31 -5.37 -34.70
CA VAL A 508 -7.26 -6.32 -34.29
C VAL A 508 -5.94 -6.07 -35.01
N ARG A 509 -5.94 -5.58 -36.26
CA ARG A 509 -4.73 -5.29 -37.04
C ARG A 509 -3.76 -4.31 -36.37
N SER A 510 -4.26 -3.39 -35.55
CA SER A 510 -3.43 -2.44 -34.79
C SER A 510 -2.94 -2.96 -33.45
N LEU A 511 -3.37 -4.16 -33.02
CA LEU A 511 -3.07 -4.71 -31.71
C LEU A 511 -1.80 -5.56 -31.70
N GLN A 512 -1.19 -5.66 -30.52
CA GLN A 512 -0.11 -6.62 -30.28
C GLN A 512 -0.66 -8.05 -30.24
N TYR A 513 0.19 -9.05 -30.53
CA TYR A 513 -0.26 -10.44 -30.63
C TYR A 513 -0.98 -10.95 -29.37
N TYR A 514 -0.52 -10.52 -28.19
CA TYR A 514 -1.09 -10.95 -26.90
C TYR A 514 -2.46 -10.31 -26.64
N GLN A 515 -2.71 -9.10 -27.14
CA GLN A 515 -4.02 -8.44 -27.08
C GLN A 515 -5.01 -9.11 -28.02
N ALA A 516 -4.56 -9.43 -29.25
CA ALA A 516 -5.36 -10.20 -30.20
C ALA A 516 -5.69 -11.60 -29.66
N GLU A 517 -4.71 -12.27 -29.04
CA GLU A 517 -4.91 -13.57 -28.39
C GLU A 517 -5.94 -13.49 -27.25
N HIS A 518 -5.86 -12.46 -26.41
CA HIS A 518 -6.83 -12.25 -25.32
C HIS A 518 -8.26 -12.05 -25.84
N LEU A 519 -8.45 -11.22 -26.89
CA LEU A 519 -9.76 -11.06 -27.53
C LEU A 519 -10.27 -12.39 -28.12
N VAL A 520 -9.41 -13.14 -28.81
CA VAL A 520 -9.78 -14.44 -29.37
C VAL A 520 -10.20 -15.42 -28.27
N TYR A 521 -9.52 -15.39 -27.12
CA TYR A 521 -9.88 -16.18 -25.96
C TYR A 521 -11.27 -15.81 -25.43
N LEU A 522 -11.56 -14.52 -25.24
CA LEU A 522 -12.85 -14.07 -24.72
C LEU A 522 -14.03 -14.38 -25.65
N ILE A 523 -13.86 -14.21 -26.96
CA ILE A 523 -14.94 -14.37 -27.94
C ILE A 523 -15.17 -15.85 -28.28
N TRP A 524 -14.11 -16.60 -28.57
CA TRP A 524 -14.20 -17.99 -29.07
C TRP A 524 -13.79 -19.04 -28.05
N GLY A 525 -13.25 -18.66 -26.89
CA GLY A 525 -12.73 -19.61 -25.90
C GLY A 525 -11.38 -20.24 -26.31
N GLY A 526 -10.63 -19.56 -27.19
CA GLY A 526 -9.28 -19.94 -27.59
C GLY A 526 -9.10 -20.23 -29.09
N LYS A 527 -7.83 -20.29 -29.51
CA LYS A 527 -7.40 -20.44 -30.92
C LYS A 527 -7.91 -21.72 -31.58
N ASP A 528 -8.02 -22.81 -30.83
CA ASP A 528 -8.47 -24.11 -31.37
C ASP A 528 -9.92 -24.07 -31.89
N LYS A 529 -10.79 -23.32 -31.20
CA LYS A 529 -12.18 -23.16 -31.61
C LYS A 529 -12.29 -22.24 -32.82
N LEU A 530 -11.50 -21.16 -32.85
CA LEU A 530 -11.43 -20.27 -34.01
C LEU A 530 -10.94 -21.01 -35.25
N LYS A 531 -9.91 -21.88 -35.11
CA LYS A 531 -9.41 -22.73 -36.20
C LYS A 531 -10.48 -23.65 -36.78
N LYS A 532 -11.23 -24.35 -35.92
CA LYS A 532 -12.33 -25.23 -36.35
C LYS A 532 -13.45 -24.47 -37.06
N LEU A 533 -13.66 -23.19 -36.73
CA LEU A 533 -14.63 -22.34 -37.42
C LEU A 533 -14.10 -21.90 -38.80
N ALA A 534 -12.82 -21.51 -38.89
CA ALA A 534 -12.18 -21.15 -40.16
C ALA A 534 -12.16 -22.33 -41.16
N GLU A 535 -11.90 -23.55 -40.69
CA GLU A 535 -11.91 -24.78 -41.51
C GLU A 535 -13.29 -25.08 -42.12
N LYS A 536 -14.38 -24.63 -41.47
CA LYS A 536 -15.77 -24.83 -41.92
C LYS A 536 -16.34 -23.64 -42.68
N ALA A 537 -15.65 -22.50 -42.68
CA ALA A 537 -16.08 -21.30 -43.37
C ALA A 537 -15.63 -21.34 -44.84
N GLU A 538 -16.35 -20.64 -45.71
CA GLU A 538 -16.00 -20.47 -47.13
C GLU A 538 -15.92 -18.98 -47.48
N GLY A 539 -15.23 -18.65 -48.57
CA GLY A 539 -15.13 -17.29 -49.09
C GLY A 539 -14.43 -16.32 -48.14
N GLU A 540 -14.94 -15.09 -48.08
CA GLU A 540 -14.33 -13.97 -47.34
C GLU A 540 -14.36 -14.18 -45.81
N LYS A 541 -15.39 -14.88 -45.30
CA LYS A 541 -15.46 -15.25 -43.87
C LYS A 541 -14.26 -16.11 -43.46
N LYS A 542 -13.85 -17.07 -44.29
CA LYS A 542 -12.66 -17.90 -44.03
C LYS A 542 -11.39 -17.06 -43.95
N GLN A 543 -11.19 -16.17 -44.92
CA GLN A 543 -10.01 -15.31 -44.98
C GLN A 543 -9.90 -14.42 -43.72
N ASN A 544 -11.00 -13.81 -43.30
CA ASN A 544 -11.04 -12.95 -42.12
C ASN A 544 -10.72 -13.73 -40.82
N LEU A 545 -11.25 -14.96 -40.68
CA LEU A 545 -10.96 -15.81 -39.52
C LEU A 545 -9.50 -16.29 -39.50
N GLU A 546 -8.93 -16.64 -40.65
CA GLU A 546 -7.52 -17.02 -40.79
C GLU A 546 -6.59 -15.84 -40.46
N GLU A 547 -6.94 -14.63 -40.87
CA GLU A 547 -6.16 -13.43 -40.54
C GLU A 547 -6.19 -13.11 -39.04
N LEU A 548 -7.37 -13.22 -38.39
CA LEU A 548 -7.48 -13.10 -36.93
C LEU A 548 -6.60 -14.12 -36.19
N MET A 549 -6.51 -15.36 -36.71
CA MET A 549 -5.61 -16.37 -36.15
C MET A 549 -4.13 -15.98 -36.28
N GLN A 550 -3.73 -15.38 -37.40
CA GLN A 550 -2.35 -14.91 -37.59
C GLN A 550 -2.04 -13.75 -36.65
N ALA A 551 -2.95 -12.79 -36.51
CA ALA A 551 -2.78 -11.68 -35.58
C ALA A 551 -2.63 -12.14 -34.13
N ALA A 552 -3.29 -13.22 -33.73
CA ALA A 552 -3.18 -13.81 -32.40
C ALA A 552 -1.94 -14.74 -32.23
N LYS A 553 -1.16 -15.02 -33.28
CA LYS A 553 -0.02 -15.94 -33.20
C LYS A 553 1.23 -15.19 -32.76
N ARG A 554 1.98 -15.77 -31.81
CA ARG A 554 3.31 -15.27 -31.45
C ARG A 554 4.23 -15.41 -32.67
N GLY A 555 4.77 -14.28 -33.13
CA GLY A 555 5.72 -14.22 -34.24
C GLY A 555 6.98 -15.03 -33.99
#